data_AF-A0A2J0N1A6-F1
#
_entry.id   AF-A0A2J0N1A6-F1
#
_cell.length_a   1.000
_cell.length_b   1.000
_cell.length_c   1.000
_cell.angle_alpha   90.00
_cell.angle_beta   90.00
_cell.angle_gamma   90.00
#
_symmetry.space_group_name_H-M   'P 1'
#
loop_
_entity.id
_entity.type
_entity.pdbx_description
1 polymer ?
#
loop_
_entity_poly.entity_id
_entity_poly.type
_entity_poly.pdbx_seq_one_letter_code
_entity_poly.pdbx_strand_id
1 'polypeptide(L)' 'QRLLVGLLSDGHILLEGVPGLAKTLAVKTLAQSVDCKFSRIQFTPDLLPGDIIGTMVFNPKTGDFA' A
#
# COMPACT_ATOMS: atom_id res chain seq x y z
N GLN A 1 -9.64 -6.24 -16.54
CA GLN A 1 -10.29 -4.98 -16.96
C GLN A 1 -10.46 -3.99 -15.80
N ARG A 2 -11.10 -4.36 -14.68
CA ARG A 2 -11.35 -3.43 -13.55
C ARG A 2 -10.10 -2.70 -13.04
N LEU A 3 -8.95 -3.38 -12.99
CA LEU A 3 -7.66 -2.79 -12.60
C LEU A 3 -7.25 -1.55 -13.41
N LEU A 4 -7.37 -1.63 -14.73
CA LEU A 4 -6.99 -0.53 -15.62
C LEU A 4 -7.96 0.65 -15.50
N VAL A 5 -9.25 0.35 -15.34
CA VAL A 5 -10.28 1.37 -15.15
C VAL A 5 -10.04 2.15 -13.86
N GLY A 6 -9.83 1.47 -12.73
CA GLY A 6 -9.57 2.19 -11.47
C GLY A 6 -8.24 2.92 -11.46
N LEU A 7 -7.20 2.42 -12.14
CA LEU A 7 -5.95 3.17 -12.31
C LEU A 7 -6.16 4.48 -13.09
N LEU A 8 -6.90 4.43 -14.20
CA LEU A 8 -7.14 5.60 -15.04
C LEU A 8 -8.17 6.59 -14.45
N SER A 9 -9.03 6.12 -13.56
CA SER A 9 -10.05 6.95 -12.91
C SER A 9 -9.62 7.49 -11.54
N ASP A 10 -8.37 7.30 -11.14
CA ASP A 10 -7.87 7.59 -9.78
C ASP A 10 -8.77 6.99 -8.67
N GLY A 11 -9.25 5.76 -8.92
CA GLY A 11 -10.22 5.06 -8.09
C GLY A 11 -9.59 3.92 -7.27
N HIS A 12 -10.23 3.57 -6.15
CA HIS A 12 -9.83 2.42 -5.35
C HIS A 12 -10.56 1.14 -5.81
N ILE A 13 -9.84 0.02 -5.85
CA ILE A 13 -10.39 -1.28 -6.25
C ILE A 13 -10.18 -2.31 -5.15
N LEU A 14 -11.23 -3.05 -4.82
CA LEU A 14 -11.15 -4.25 -4.01
C LEU A 14 -11.04 -5.50 -4.90
N LEU A 15 -9.95 -6.25 -4.77
CA LEU A 15 -9.71 -7.49 -5.53
C LEU A 15 -10.17 -8.73 -4.75
N GLU A 16 -11.45 -9.07 -4.90
CA GLU A 16 -12.04 -10.28 -4.32
C GLU A 16 -11.85 -11.51 -5.22
N GLY A 17 -12.01 -12.70 -4.64
CA GLY A 17 -11.81 -13.99 -5.33
C GLY A 17 -11.08 -15.00 -4.45
N VAL A 18 -11.04 -16.25 -4.90
CA VAL A 18 -10.42 -17.35 -4.15
C VAL A 18 -8.89 -17.17 -4.01
N PRO A 19 -8.28 -17.73 -2.95
CA PRO A 19 -6.83 -17.71 -2.79
C PRO A 19 -6.13 -18.42 -3.96
N GLY A 20 -4.92 -17.97 -4.29
CA GLY A 20 -4.12 -18.54 -5.38
C GLY A 20 -4.36 -17.96 -6.77
N LEU A 21 -5.32 -17.04 -6.95
CA LEU A 21 -5.59 -16.37 -8.24
C LEU A 21 -4.60 -15.25 -8.61
N ALA A 22 -3.36 -15.35 -8.14
CA ALA A 22 -2.28 -14.44 -8.50
C ALA A 22 -2.61 -12.93 -8.34
N LYS A 23 -3.52 -12.55 -7.42
CA LYS A 23 -3.99 -11.16 -7.26
C LYS A 23 -2.85 -10.17 -7.03
N THR A 24 -1.91 -10.51 -6.14
CA THR A 24 -0.71 -9.72 -5.89
C THR A 24 0.18 -9.61 -7.12
N LEU A 25 0.31 -10.71 -7.88
CA LEU A 25 1.09 -10.72 -9.11
C LEU A 25 0.45 -9.81 -10.16
N ALA A 26 -0.87 -9.87 -10.34
CA ALA A 26 -1.59 -9.02 -11.30
C ALA A 26 -1.35 -7.53 -11.05
N VAL A 27 -1.42 -7.07 -9.79
CA VAL A 27 -1.15 -5.66 -9.45
C VAL A 27 0.32 -5.32 -9.63
N LYS A 28 1.25 -6.20 -9.22
CA LYS A 28 2.69 -6.00 -9.39
C LYS A 28 3.09 -5.89 -10.87
N THR A 29 2.59 -6.79 -11.71
CA THR A 29 2.86 -6.79 -13.16
C THR A 29 2.27 -5.56 -13.82
N LEU A 30 1.06 -5.14 -13.42
CA LEU A 30 0.46 -3.90 -13.92
C LEU A 30 1.34 -2.69 -13.62
N ALA A 31 1.76 -2.52 -12.36
CA ALA A 31 2.63 -1.42 -11.96
C ALA A 31 3.95 -1.39 -12.76
N GLN A 32 4.59 -2.55 -12.96
CA GLN A 32 5.79 -2.67 -13.79
C GLN A 32 5.54 -2.31 -15.26
N SER A 33 4.37 -2.64 -15.79
CA SER A 33 4.02 -2.38 -17.20
C SER A 33 3.79 -0.89 -17.49
N VAL A 34 3.45 -0.10 -16.48
CA VAL A 34 3.18 1.34 -16.60
C VAL A 34 4.23 2.21 -15.89
N ASP A 35 5.39 1.64 -15.56
CA ASP A 35 6.49 2.31 -14.85
C ASP A 35 6.06 3.00 -13.53
N CYS A 36 5.17 2.35 -12.78
CA CYS A 36 4.69 2.81 -11.48
C CYS A 36 5.41 2.09 -10.33
N LYS A 37 5.57 2.79 -9.21
CA LYS A 37 6.07 2.18 -7.96
C LYS A 37 4.98 1.31 -7.34
N PHE A 38 5.34 0.07 -7.01
CA PHE A 38 4.47 -0.84 -6.28
C PHE A 38 4.83 -0.87 -4.79
N SER A 39 3.87 -0.53 -3.94
CA SER A 39 3.96 -0.64 -2.49
C SER A 39 2.84 -1.55 -1.96
N ARG A 40 3.15 -2.41 -0.99
CA ARG A 40 2.19 -3.31 -0.36
C ARG A 40 2.26 -3.15 1.15
N ILE A 41 1.10 -2.93 1.77
CA ILE A 41 0.92 -3.00 3.21
C ILE A 41 0.15 -4.30 3.50
N GLN A 42 0.70 -5.16 4.36
CA GLN A 42 0.01 -6.36 4.81
C GLN A 42 -0.60 -6.07 6.17
N PHE A 43 -1.94 -6.07 6.24
CA PHE A 43 -2.60 -6.02 7.53
C PHE A 43 -2.35 -7.33 8.27
N THR A 44 -1.80 -7.21 9.47
CA THR A 44 -1.71 -8.23 10.52
C THR A 44 -2.46 -7.70 11.74
N PRO A 45 -2.98 -8.56 12.63
CA PRO A 45 -3.71 -8.10 13.81
C PRO A 45 -2.87 -7.23 14.74
N ASP A 46 -1.53 -7.34 14.67
CA ASP A 46 -0.59 -6.59 15.49
C ASP A 46 -0.14 -5.25 14.88
N LEU A 47 -0.54 -4.93 13.64
CA LEU A 47 -0.11 -3.71 12.95
C LEU A 47 -0.66 -2.48 13.67
N LEU A 48 0.22 -1.62 14.18
CA LEU A 48 -0.17 -0.37 14.85
C LEU A 48 -0.28 0.78 13.85
N PRO A 49 -1.16 1.78 14.09
CA PRO A 49 -1.23 2.97 13.22
C PRO A 49 0.11 3.69 13.08
N GLY A 50 0.93 3.67 14.14
CA GLY A 50 2.29 4.22 14.14
C GLY A 50 3.23 3.55 13.15
N ASP A 51 2.98 2.29 12.77
CA ASP A 51 3.78 1.58 11.76
C ASP A 51 3.47 2.06 10.33
N ILE A 52 2.33 2.74 10.13
CA ILE A 52 1.89 3.25 8.82
C ILE A 52 2.13 4.75 8.70
N ILE A 53 1.72 5.51 9.72
CA ILE A 53 1.75 6.99 9.71
C ILE A 53 3.08 7.52 10.29
N GLY A 54 3.83 6.68 10.99
CA GLY A 54 4.99 7.07 11.80
C GLY A 54 4.60 7.38 13.24
N THR A 55 5.60 7.42 14.12
CA THR A 55 5.45 7.85 15.51
C THR A 55 6.28 9.10 15.75
N MET A 56 5.72 10.05 16.48
CA MET A 56 6.44 11.25 16.88
C MET A 56 7.46 10.88 17.97
N VAL A 57 8.75 11.05 17.71
CA VAL A 57 9.81 10.80 18.68
C VAL A 57 10.34 12.15 19.17
N PHE A 58 10.13 12.44 20.45
CA PHE A 58 10.70 13.63 21.06
C PHE A 58 12.22 13.53 21.11
N ASN A 59 12.92 14.50 20.55
CA ASN A 59 14.37 14.61 20.63
C ASN A 59 14.77 15.57 21.76
N PRO A 60 15.19 15.07 22.94
CA PRO A 60 15.53 15.93 24.07
C PRO A 60 16.77 16.80 23.83
N LYS A 61 17.58 16.54 22.80
CA LYS A 61 18.74 17.37 22.46
C LYS A 61 18.36 18.63 21.68
N THR A 62 17.31 18.57 20.87
CA THR A 62 16.84 19.70 20.05
C THR A 62 15.58 20.35 20.63
N GLY A 63 14.83 19.65 21.48
CA GLY A 63 13.56 20.12 22.02
C GLY A 63 12.39 19.96 21.05
N ASP A 64 12.60 19.27 19.93
CA ASP A 64 11.62 19.11 18.86
C ASP A 64 11.03 17.69 18.83
N PHE A 65 9.82 17.57 18.30
CA PHE A 65 9.22 16.28 17.94
C PHE A 65 9.58 15.96 16.48
N ALA A 66 10.28 14.84 16.26
CA ALA A 66 10.61 14.31 14.94
C ALA A 66 9.59 13.27 14.49
#